data_AF-A0AAQ3RL92-F1
#
_entry.id   AF-A0AAQ3RL92-F1
#
_cell.length_a   1.000
_cell.length_b   1.000
_cell.length_c   1.000
_cell.angle_alpha   90.00
_cell.angle_beta   90.00
_cell.angle_gamma   90.00
#
_symmetry.space_group_name_H-M   'P 1'
#
loop_
_entity.id
_entity.type
_entity.pdbx_description
1 polymer ?
#
loop_
_entity_poly.entity_id
_entity_poly.type
_entity_poly.pdbx_seq_one_letter_code
_entity_poly.pdbx_strand_id
1 'polypeptide(L)'
;MWSQNCFFALKVWNAQKAGASAVLVADDIEEKLITMDTPEEDGSSAKYIENITIPSALIEKSFGAKLKDAISNGDMVNVNLDWREAVPHPDDRVEYELWTNSNDECGVKCDMLMEFVKDFKGAAQILEKGGYSQFTPHYITWYCPQAFTLSKQCKSQCINHGRYCAPDPEQDFSTGYDGKDVVIENLRQLCVFKVANETKKPWVWWDYVTDFQIRCPMKEKKYNKKCADAVIESLGKCIIVAYYAIHWWLVDIDF
;
A
#
# COMPACT_ATOMS: atom_id res chain seq x y z
N MET A 1 18.02 -3.87 -4.81
CA MET A 1 18.53 -5.00 -5.59
C MET A 1 17.74 -5.11 -6.89
N TRP A 2 17.72 -4.03 -7.67
CA TRP A 2 16.91 -3.86 -8.90
C TRP A 2 17.56 -2.78 -9.78
N SER A 3 17.74 -3.02 -11.08
CA SER A 3 18.16 -2.05 -12.12
C SER A 3 19.21 -1.01 -11.67
N GLN A 4 20.42 -1.54 -11.42
CA GLN A 4 21.55 -1.13 -10.58
C GLN A 4 22.04 0.32 -10.37
N ASN A 5 21.38 1.43 -10.73
CA ASN A 5 21.98 2.77 -10.44
C ASN A 5 21.04 3.90 -9.99
N CYS A 6 19.72 3.72 -9.99
CA CYS A 6 18.78 4.74 -9.51
C CYS A 6 17.35 4.19 -9.31
N PHE A 7 16.59 4.89 -8.48
CA PHE A 7 15.19 4.65 -8.13
C PHE A 7 14.24 4.71 -9.33
N PHE A 8 13.10 4.01 -9.27
CA PHE A 8 12.13 3.97 -10.37
C PHE A 8 11.61 5.36 -10.70
N ALA A 9 11.19 6.12 -9.70
CA ALA A 9 10.69 7.48 -9.87
C ALA A 9 11.73 8.39 -10.56
N LEU A 10 13.02 8.24 -10.23
CA LEU A 10 14.08 9.01 -10.87
C LEU A 10 14.27 8.64 -12.35
N LYS A 11 14.16 7.35 -12.70
CA LYS A 11 14.19 6.91 -14.11
C LYS A 11 13.03 7.55 -14.90
N VAL A 12 11.82 7.50 -14.35
CA VAL A 12 10.61 8.06 -14.98
C VAL A 12 10.71 9.58 -15.12
N TRP A 13 11.16 10.28 -14.08
CA TRP A 13 11.37 11.72 -14.11
C TRP A 13 12.36 12.14 -15.20
N ASN A 14 13.50 11.46 -15.30
CA ASN A 14 14.50 11.77 -16.32
C ASN A 14 13.97 11.53 -17.75
N ALA A 15 13.22 10.43 -17.95
CA ALA A 15 12.58 10.15 -19.23
C ALA A 15 11.53 11.21 -19.59
N GLN A 16 10.72 11.65 -18.62
CA GLN A 16 9.77 12.75 -18.80
C GLN A 16 10.49 14.04 -19.21
N LYS A 17 11.60 14.40 -18.55
CA LYS A 17 12.41 15.57 -18.91
C LYS A 17 13.04 15.47 -20.29
N ALA A 18 13.29 14.26 -20.78
CA ALA A 18 13.75 13.99 -22.14
C ALA A 18 12.62 14.02 -23.20
N GLY A 19 11.36 14.24 -22.80
CA GLY A 19 10.21 14.33 -23.70
C GLY A 19 9.53 12.99 -24.00
N ALA A 20 9.80 11.94 -23.22
CA ALA A 20 9.08 10.67 -23.35
C ALA A 20 7.59 10.85 -23.02
N SER A 21 6.71 10.19 -23.78
CA SER A 21 5.26 10.18 -23.52
C SER A 21 4.83 9.09 -22.53
N ALA A 22 5.66 8.06 -22.34
CA ALA A 22 5.44 6.95 -21.42
C ALA A 22 6.77 6.27 -21.11
N VAL A 23 6.83 5.48 -20.03
CA VAL A 23 8.02 4.71 -19.65
C VAL A 23 7.67 3.26 -19.34
N LEU A 24 8.38 2.33 -19.97
CA LEU A 24 8.41 0.93 -19.57
C LEU A 24 9.77 0.66 -18.91
N VAL A 25 9.77 0.27 -17.64
CA VAL A 25 10.98 -0.20 -16.96
C VAL A 25 10.95 -1.71 -16.95
N ALA A 26 11.95 -2.34 -17.55
CA ALA A 26 12.06 -3.79 -17.52
C ALA A 26 12.79 -4.24 -16.27
N ASP A 27 12.25 -5.28 -15.63
CA ASP A 27 12.87 -5.97 -14.52
C ASP A 27 14.23 -6.56 -14.92
N ASP A 28 15.19 -6.59 -14.00
CA ASP A 28 16.48 -7.25 -14.17
C ASP A 28 16.51 -8.70 -13.67
N ILE A 29 15.47 -9.14 -12.96
CA ILE A 29 15.29 -10.51 -12.45
C ILE A 29 14.08 -11.17 -13.14
N GLU A 30 14.16 -12.48 -13.33
CA GLU A 30 13.02 -13.26 -13.86
C GLU A 30 12.13 -13.70 -12.69
N GLU A 31 11.15 -12.87 -12.35
CA GLU A 31 10.21 -13.12 -11.26
C GLU A 31 8.85 -12.47 -11.52
N LYS A 32 7.89 -12.70 -10.60
CA LYS A 32 6.60 -12.01 -10.66
C LYS A 32 6.81 -10.55 -10.32
N LEU A 33 6.15 -9.67 -11.08
CA LEU A 33 6.19 -8.24 -10.84
C LEU A 33 5.72 -7.90 -9.43
N ILE A 34 6.47 -7.03 -8.76
CA ILE A 34 6.15 -6.48 -7.44
C ILE A 34 5.92 -4.98 -7.53
N THR A 35 5.17 -4.42 -6.59
CA THR A 35 5.01 -2.98 -6.46
C THR A 35 6.36 -2.33 -6.15
N MET A 36 6.70 -1.28 -6.90
CA MET A 36 7.94 -0.53 -6.68
C MET A 36 7.74 0.49 -5.56
N ASP A 37 7.88 -0.01 -4.33
CA ASP A 37 7.93 0.81 -3.13
C ASP A 37 9.13 0.37 -2.28
N THR A 38 10.27 1.03 -2.46
CA THR A 38 11.46 0.76 -1.65
C THR A 38 11.63 1.83 -0.58
N PRO A 39 11.94 1.48 0.69
CA PRO A 39 12.09 2.47 1.77
C PRO A 39 13.16 3.53 1.49
N GLU A 40 14.18 3.16 0.71
CA GLU A 40 15.26 4.04 0.28
C GLU A 40 14.77 5.17 -0.67
N GLU A 41 13.58 5.01 -1.27
CA GLU A 41 12.96 5.99 -2.16
C GLU A 41 12.26 7.13 -1.41
N ASP A 42 11.92 6.98 -0.13
CA ASP A 42 10.97 7.86 0.56
C ASP A 42 11.46 9.31 0.70
N GLY A 43 12.76 9.52 0.97
CA GLY A 43 13.29 10.88 1.18
C GLY A 43 13.58 11.66 -0.11
N SER A 44 14.24 11.04 -1.08
CA SER A 44 14.70 11.74 -2.30
C SER A 44 13.71 11.66 -3.45
N SER A 45 12.84 10.65 -3.48
CA SER A 45 11.93 10.41 -4.60
C SER A 45 10.60 11.13 -4.49
N ALA A 46 10.20 11.58 -3.29
CA ALA A 46 8.97 12.36 -3.08
C ALA A 46 8.88 13.57 -4.04
N LYS A 47 10.01 14.28 -4.24
CA LYS A 47 10.11 15.42 -5.17
C LYS A 47 9.83 15.05 -6.63
N TYR A 48 10.14 13.82 -7.03
CA TYR A 48 9.87 13.35 -8.39
C TYR A 48 8.43 12.89 -8.52
N ILE A 49 7.93 12.13 -7.53
CA ILE A 49 6.58 11.55 -7.54
C ILE A 49 5.50 12.62 -7.72
N GLU A 50 5.60 13.76 -7.04
CA GLU A 50 4.67 14.88 -7.19
C GLU A 50 4.61 15.46 -8.62
N ASN A 51 5.70 15.35 -9.38
CA ASN A 51 5.86 16.05 -10.66
C ASN A 51 5.85 15.10 -11.87
N ILE A 52 5.78 13.78 -11.66
CA ILE A 52 5.61 12.80 -12.74
C ILE A 52 4.16 12.82 -13.20
N THR A 53 3.98 13.00 -14.51
CA THR A 53 2.67 13.12 -15.17
C THR A 53 2.50 12.11 -16.31
N ILE A 54 3.59 11.47 -16.75
CA ILE A 54 3.56 10.46 -17.79
C ILE A 54 3.24 9.08 -17.22
N PRO A 55 2.48 8.24 -17.94
CA PRO A 55 2.26 6.87 -17.55
C PRO A 55 3.58 6.10 -17.49
N SER A 56 3.73 5.28 -16.45
CA SER A 56 4.90 4.45 -16.26
C SER A 56 4.51 3.07 -15.75
N ALA A 57 5.17 2.03 -16.26
CA ALA A 57 4.88 0.64 -15.91
C ALA A 57 6.18 -0.17 -15.73
N LEU A 58 6.18 -1.05 -14.73
CA LEU A 58 7.17 -2.13 -14.61
C LEU A 58 6.72 -3.30 -15.49
N ILE A 59 7.65 -3.88 -16.24
CA ILE A 59 7.39 -5.03 -17.11
C ILE A 59 8.37 -6.16 -16.82
N GLU A 60 7.95 -7.39 -17.09
CA GLU A 60 8.78 -8.58 -16.89
C GLU A 60 10.06 -8.50 -17.73
N LYS A 61 11.14 -9.07 -17.19
CA LYS A 61 12.44 -9.15 -17.88
C LYS A 61 12.33 -9.80 -19.24
N SER A 62 11.62 -10.93 -19.34
CA SER A 62 11.43 -11.66 -20.59
C SER A 62 10.63 -10.86 -21.63
N PHE A 63 9.64 -10.07 -21.23
CA PHE A 63 8.93 -9.17 -22.13
C PHE A 63 9.82 -8.00 -22.58
N GLY A 64 10.55 -7.38 -21.66
CA GLY A 64 11.52 -6.32 -21.97
C GLY A 64 12.62 -6.77 -22.94
N ALA A 65 13.08 -8.02 -22.84
CA ALA A 65 14.03 -8.61 -23.77
C ALA A 65 13.45 -8.72 -25.19
N LYS A 66 12.22 -9.23 -25.33
CA LYS A 66 11.52 -9.33 -26.63
C LYS A 66 11.35 -7.97 -27.30
N LEU A 67 11.01 -6.93 -26.54
CA LEU A 67 10.90 -5.57 -27.06
C LEU A 67 12.25 -5.05 -27.58
N LYS A 68 13.33 -5.27 -26.82
CA LYS A 68 14.68 -4.87 -27.23
C LYS A 68 15.14 -5.60 -28.48
N ASP A 69 14.87 -6.90 -28.58
CA ASP A 69 15.23 -7.71 -29.74
C ASP A 69 14.50 -7.24 -31.00
N ALA A 70 13.18 -7.01 -30.92
CA ALA A 70 12.39 -6.48 -32.03
C ALA A 70 12.92 -5.12 -32.53
N ILE A 71 13.17 -4.17 -31.61
CA ILE A 71 13.72 -2.85 -31.97
C ILE A 71 15.12 -2.99 -32.59
N SER A 72 15.97 -3.87 -32.05
CA SER A 72 17.34 -4.09 -32.55
C SER A 72 17.36 -4.73 -33.94
N ASN A 73 16.34 -5.53 -34.26
CA ASN A 73 16.15 -6.12 -35.58
C ASN A 73 15.58 -5.12 -36.61
N GLY A 74 15.24 -3.90 -36.20
CA GLY A 74 14.70 -2.85 -37.05
C GLY A 74 13.18 -2.88 -37.18
N ASP A 75 12.48 -3.68 -36.36
CA ASP A 75 11.03 -3.74 -36.36
C ASP A 75 10.43 -2.48 -35.74
N MET A 76 9.34 -1.99 -36.33
CA MET A 76 8.53 -0.94 -35.70
C MET A 76 7.67 -1.56 -34.61
N VAL A 77 7.94 -1.20 -33.35
CA VAL A 77 7.18 -1.66 -32.20
C VAL A 77 6.17 -0.58 -31.79
N ASN A 78 4.88 -0.92 -31.84
CA ASN A 78 3.82 -0.08 -31.31
C ASN A 78 3.35 -0.63 -29.95
N VAL A 79 3.24 0.24 -28.96
CA VAL A 79 2.83 -0.12 -27.60
C VAL A 79 1.57 0.67 -27.26
N ASN A 80 0.51 -0.04 -26.85
CA ASN A 80 -0.68 0.55 -26.29
C ASN A 80 -0.72 0.27 -24.77
N LEU A 81 -0.81 1.33 -23.97
CA LEU A 81 -1.07 1.22 -22.53
C LEU A 81 -2.56 1.47 -22.31
N ASP A 82 -3.33 0.38 -22.19
CA ASP A 82 -4.77 0.45 -21.96
C ASP A 82 -5.11 0.07 -20.52
N TRP A 83 -5.63 1.03 -19.78
CA TRP A 83 -6.07 0.87 -18.40
C TRP A 83 -7.57 0.53 -18.31
N ARG A 84 -8.30 0.54 -19.43
CA ARG A 84 -9.75 0.32 -19.49
C ARG A 84 -10.12 -1.16 -19.41
N GLU A 85 -9.29 -2.04 -19.98
CA GLU A 85 -9.46 -3.50 -19.92
C GLU A 85 -8.82 -4.13 -18.67
N ALA A 86 -8.15 -3.33 -17.82
CA ALA A 86 -7.54 -3.79 -16.56
C ALA A 86 -8.56 -4.10 -15.46
N VAL A 87 -9.86 -4.06 -15.78
CA VAL A 87 -10.96 -4.34 -14.86
C VAL A 87 -11.77 -5.52 -15.39
N PRO A 88 -11.32 -6.77 -15.13
CA PRO A 88 -12.13 -7.95 -15.41
C PRO A 88 -13.48 -7.79 -14.67
N HIS A 89 -14.58 -7.87 -15.41
CA HIS A 89 -15.93 -7.85 -14.84
C HIS A 89 -16.71 -9.11 -15.29
N PRO A 90 -16.24 -10.32 -14.94
CA PRO A 90 -16.85 -11.57 -15.39
C PRO A 90 -18.32 -11.72 -14.97
N ASP A 91 -18.78 -10.92 -13.99
CA ASP A 91 -20.12 -10.90 -13.43
C ASP A 91 -20.72 -9.48 -13.33
N ASP A 92 -20.37 -8.59 -14.26
CA ASP A 92 -20.80 -7.17 -14.30
C ASP A 92 -20.39 -6.34 -13.07
N ARG A 93 -19.42 -6.82 -12.28
CA ARG A 93 -18.83 -6.10 -11.14
C ARG A 93 -17.37 -5.77 -11.39
N VAL A 94 -16.98 -4.56 -11.00
CA VAL A 94 -15.60 -4.09 -11.06
C VAL A 94 -14.84 -4.57 -9.83
N GLU A 95 -13.89 -5.47 -10.01
CA GLU A 95 -12.96 -5.88 -8.95
C GLU A 95 -11.77 -4.91 -8.91
N TYR A 96 -11.47 -4.36 -7.73
CA TYR A 96 -10.30 -3.49 -7.56
C TYR A 96 -9.67 -3.65 -6.18
N GLU A 97 -8.38 -3.38 -6.14
CA GLU A 97 -7.54 -3.50 -4.95
C GLU A 97 -6.91 -2.16 -4.58
N LEU A 98 -6.71 -1.93 -3.28
CA LEU A 98 -5.93 -0.79 -2.80
C LEU A 98 -4.74 -1.28 -1.98
N TRP A 99 -3.54 -1.05 -2.48
CA TRP A 99 -2.29 -1.30 -1.77
C TRP A 99 -1.91 -0.04 -0.99
N THR A 100 -1.86 -0.14 0.33
CA THR A 100 -1.81 1.02 1.23
C THR A 100 -0.97 0.75 2.49
N ASN A 101 -0.81 1.78 3.32
CA ASN A 101 -0.22 1.71 4.64
C ASN A 101 -0.99 2.68 5.57
N SER A 102 -1.14 2.33 6.85
CA SER A 102 -1.80 3.18 7.85
C SER A 102 -0.90 4.24 8.48
N ASN A 103 0.39 4.26 8.12
CA ASN A 103 1.31 5.34 8.47
C ASN A 103 0.78 6.70 7.95
N ASP A 104 0.82 7.75 8.78
CA ASP A 104 0.45 9.12 8.44
C ASP A 104 1.61 10.14 8.56
N GLU A 105 2.85 9.68 8.78
CA GLU A 105 4.06 10.53 8.97
C GLU A 105 5.12 10.37 7.86
N CYS A 106 4.86 9.62 6.80
CA CYS A 106 5.80 9.45 5.68
C CYS A 106 5.84 10.62 4.66
N GLY A 107 5.43 11.82 5.09
CA GLY A 107 5.35 13.03 4.26
C GLY A 107 4.31 12.94 3.15
N VAL A 108 4.65 13.51 1.99
CA VAL A 108 3.71 13.71 0.85
C VAL A 108 3.04 12.41 0.41
N LYS A 109 3.76 11.28 0.41
CA LYS A 109 3.18 9.98 0.05
C LYS A 109 1.99 9.63 0.95
N CYS A 110 2.15 9.81 2.26
CA CYS A 110 1.10 9.56 3.24
C CYS A 110 -0.03 10.58 3.10
N ASP A 111 0.28 11.86 2.89
CA ASP A 111 -0.71 12.93 2.69
C ASP A 111 -1.61 12.63 1.47
N MET A 112 -1.01 12.28 0.33
CA MET A 112 -1.74 11.93 -0.90
C MET A 112 -2.64 10.70 -0.69
N LEU A 113 -2.14 9.68 0.02
CA LEU A 113 -2.90 8.47 0.30
C LEU A 113 -4.08 8.73 1.24
N MET A 114 -3.88 9.53 2.29
CA MET A 114 -4.94 9.95 3.21
C MET A 114 -6.01 10.77 2.48
N GLU A 115 -5.60 11.71 1.62
CA GLU A 115 -6.52 12.51 0.81
C GLU A 115 -7.33 11.62 -0.15
N PHE A 116 -6.68 10.68 -0.85
CA PHE A 116 -7.36 9.72 -1.72
C PHE A 116 -8.40 8.90 -0.95
N VAL A 117 -8.04 8.31 0.19
CA VAL A 117 -8.96 7.46 0.97
C VAL A 117 -10.16 8.28 1.47
N LYS A 118 -9.92 9.51 1.90
CA LYS A 118 -10.98 10.44 2.34
C LYS A 118 -11.92 10.82 1.21
N ASP A 119 -11.39 11.22 0.06
CA ASP A 119 -12.19 11.72 -1.06
C ASP A 119 -12.93 10.58 -1.80
N PHE A 120 -12.28 9.42 -1.92
CA PHE A 120 -12.84 8.27 -2.61
C PHE A 120 -13.89 7.51 -1.78
N LYS A 121 -13.87 7.62 -0.44
CA LYS A 121 -14.82 6.98 0.48
C LYS A 121 -16.25 7.01 -0.05
N GLY A 122 -16.79 8.19 -0.35
CA GLY A 122 -18.19 8.34 -0.75
C GLY A 122 -18.53 7.56 -2.02
N ALA A 123 -17.66 7.63 -3.03
CA ALA A 123 -17.82 6.91 -4.28
C ALA A 123 -17.73 5.39 -4.06
N ALA A 124 -16.71 4.92 -3.33
CA ALA A 124 -16.52 3.51 -3.01
C ALA A 124 -17.74 2.93 -2.29
N GLN A 125 -18.26 3.62 -1.27
CA GLN A 125 -19.45 3.17 -0.55
C GLN A 125 -20.69 3.08 -1.43
N ILE A 126 -20.89 4.01 -2.38
CA ILE A 126 -22.01 3.98 -3.32
C ILE A 126 -21.90 2.77 -4.25
N LEU A 127 -20.70 2.54 -4.82
CA LEU A 127 -20.44 1.45 -5.75
C LEU A 127 -20.60 0.08 -5.07
N GLU A 128 -20.03 -0.09 -3.88
CA GLU A 128 -20.12 -1.35 -3.12
C GLU A 128 -21.56 -1.63 -2.63
N LYS A 129 -22.27 -0.62 -2.11
CA LYS A 129 -23.69 -0.80 -1.69
C LYS A 129 -24.61 -1.08 -2.87
N GLY A 130 -24.28 -0.55 -4.05
CA GLY A 130 -24.98 -0.84 -5.30
C GLY A 130 -24.65 -2.19 -5.91
N GLY A 131 -23.63 -2.90 -5.38
CA GLY A 131 -23.16 -4.17 -5.93
C GLY A 131 -22.40 -4.04 -7.25
N TYR A 132 -21.96 -2.83 -7.61
CA TYR A 132 -21.24 -2.55 -8.86
C TYR A 132 -19.74 -2.84 -8.76
N SER A 133 -19.21 -2.97 -7.55
CA SER A 133 -17.79 -3.22 -7.31
C SER A 133 -17.52 -4.20 -6.18
N GLN A 134 -16.35 -4.84 -6.24
CA GLN A 134 -15.81 -5.68 -5.19
C GLN A 134 -14.39 -5.17 -4.85
N PHE A 135 -14.25 -4.67 -3.63
CA PHE A 135 -13.03 -4.03 -3.15
C PHE A 135 -12.23 -4.97 -2.23
N THR A 136 -10.89 -4.96 -2.33
CA THR A 136 -10.00 -5.63 -1.36
C THR A 136 -8.83 -4.71 -0.95
N PRO A 137 -8.64 -4.41 0.35
CA PRO A 137 -7.47 -3.69 0.83
C PRO A 137 -6.27 -4.61 1.03
N HIS A 138 -5.08 -4.14 0.65
CA HIS A 138 -3.79 -4.78 0.86
C HIS A 138 -2.85 -3.82 1.58
N TYR A 139 -2.08 -4.33 2.53
CA TYR A 139 -1.11 -3.53 3.28
C TYR A 139 0.30 -3.94 2.93
N ILE A 140 1.13 -2.94 2.63
CA ILE A 140 2.54 -3.14 2.34
C ILE A 140 3.25 -3.54 3.63
N THR A 141 4.03 -4.62 3.55
CA THR A 141 4.85 -5.12 4.67
C THR A 141 6.26 -5.38 4.18
N TRP A 142 7.20 -5.15 5.08
CA TRP A 142 8.59 -5.53 4.93
C TRP A 142 8.86 -6.75 5.80
N TYR A 143 10.06 -7.29 5.67
CA TYR A 143 10.54 -8.34 6.53
C TYR A 143 11.95 -8.02 7.01
N CYS A 144 12.29 -8.55 8.16
CA CYS A 144 13.60 -8.48 8.75
C CYS A 144 14.29 -9.84 8.53
N PRO A 145 15.49 -9.86 7.89
CA PRO A 145 16.19 -11.11 7.65
C PRO A 145 16.50 -11.85 8.94
N GLN A 146 16.47 -13.19 8.89
CA GLN A 146 16.57 -14.04 10.09
C GLN A 146 17.81 -13.73 10.95
N ALA A 147 18.93 -13.40 10.31
CA ALA A 147 20.17 -13.03 10.99
C ALA A 147 20.07 -11.77 11.87
N PHE A 148 19.10 -10.89 11.60
CA PHE A 148 18.89 -9.62 12.31
C PHE A 148 17.69 -9.62 13.24
N THR A 149 16.99 -10.74 13.40
CA THR A 149 15.77 -10.86 14.24
C THR A 149 15.96 -10.45 15.70
N LEU A 150 17.17 -10.61 16.23
CA LEU A 150 17.51 -10.23 17.59
C LEU A 150 17.96 -8.77 17.75
N SER A 151 18.20 -8.06 16.65
CA SER A 151 18.61 -6.65 16.66
C SER A 151 17.52 -5.75 17.25
N LYS A 152 17.94 -4.60 17.82
CA LYS A 152 17.01 -3.63 18.39
C LYS A 152 16.05 -3.10 17.31
N GLN A 153 16.57 -2.82 16.13
CA GLN A 153 15.82 -2.31 14.98
C GLN A 153 14.74 -3.29 14.54
N CYS A 154 15.09 -4.57 14.38
CA CYS A 154 14.10 -5.56 14.00
C CYS A 154 12.99 -5.72 15.05
N LYS A 155 13.36 -5.72 16.34
CA LYS A 155 12.41 -5.84 17.43
C LYS A 155 11.50 -4.62 17.58
N SER A 156 11.97 -3.42 17.25
CA SER A 156 11.12 -2.23 17.28
C SER A 156 10.20 -2.20 16.06
N GLN A 157 10.71 -2.52 14.87
CA GLN A 157 9.98 -2.26 13.62
C GLN A 157 9.10 -3.42 13.15
N CYS A 158 9.19 -4.59 13.77
CA CYS A 158 8.52 -5.80 13.31
C CYS A 158 7.74 -6.54 14.40
N ILE A 159 6.74 -7.30 13.97
CA ILE A 159 6.06 -8.33 14.75
C ILE A 159 6.37 -9.73 14.19
N ASN A 160 5.93 -10.78 14.90
CA ASN A 160 6.06 -12.18 14.48
C ASN A 160 7.50 -12.52 14.02
N HIS A 161 8.47 -12.35 14.93
CA HIS A 161 9.87 -12.70 14.71
C HIS A 161 10.48 -12.10 13.43
N GLY A 162 10.10 -10.87 13.07
CA GLY A 162 10.64 -10.18 11.89
C GLY A 162 9.91 -10.50 10.58
N ARG A 163 8.81 -11.26 10.61
CA ARG A 163 8.07 -11.63 9.40
C ARG A 163 7.26 -10.46 8.82
N TYR A 164 6.73 -9.61 9.67
CA TYR A 164 5.93 -8.45 9.26
C TYR A 164 6.51 -7.19 9.90
N CYS A 165 6.94 -6.26 9.07
CA CYS A 165 7.62 -5.04 9.48
C CYS A 165 7.05 -3.85 8.72
N ALA A 166 7.23 -2.65 9.27
CA ALA A 166 7.10 -1.40 8.54
C ALA A 166 8.35 -0.53 8.80
N PRO A 167 8.70 0.38 7.88
CA PRO A 167 9.64 1.46 8.18
C PRO A 167 9.16 2.27 9.37
N ASP A 168 10.12 2.86 10.05
CA ASP A 168 9.86 3.81 11.12
C ASP A 168 9.12 5.03 10.54
N PRO A 169 7.97 5.44 11.09
CA PRO A 169 7.07 6.39 10.43
C PRO A 169 7.74 7.72 10.08
N GLU A 170 8.53 8.24 11.02
CA GLU A 170 9.31 9.47 10.91
C GLU A 170 10.78 9.25 10.52
N GLN A 171 11.16 8.00 10.22
CA GLN A 171 12.53 7.58 9.91
C GLN A 171 13.52 7.88 11.06
N ASP A 172 13.06 7.86 12.32
CA ASP A 172 13.86 8.11 13.52
C ASP A 172 13.55 7.08 14.62
N PHE A 173 14.37 6.03 14.68
CA PHE A 173 14.28 4.96 15.69
C PHE A 173 14.44 5.41 17.16
N SER A 174 14.65 6.70 17.44
CA SER A 174 14.82 7.24 18.79
C SER A 174 13.59 7.96 19.33
N THR A 175 12.64 8.33 18.48
CA THR A 175 11.45 9.10 18.88
C THR A 175 10.17 8.54 18.26
N GLY A 176 9.03 9.10 18.71
CA GLY A 176 7.66 8.74 18.32
C GLY A 176 7.32 7.26 18.25
N TYR A 177 6.76 6.82 17.11
CA TYR A 177 6.14 5.50 16.96
C TYR A 177 7.07 4.53 16.27
N ASP A 178 6.98 3.24 16.61
CA ASP A 178 7.78 2.23 15.94
C ASP A 178 7.01 1.66 14.73
N GLY A 179 7.72 1.12 13.75
CA GLY A 179 7.13 0.41 12.61
C GLY A 179 6.20 -0.75 13.03
N LYS A 180 6.44 -1.42 14.17
CA LYS A 180 5.51 -2.45 14.67
C LYS A 180 4.12 -1.87 14.98
N ASP A 181 4.02 -0.61 15.42
CA ASP A 181 2.75 0.03 15.74
C ASP A 181 1.93 0.21 14.46
N VAL A 182 2.61 0.55 13.36
CA VAL A 182 2.02 0.60 12.02
C VAL A 182 1.54 -0.76 11.55
N VAL A 183 2.36 -1.81 11.72
CA VAL A 183 1.95 -3.18 11.34
C VAL A 183 0.74 -3.64 12.13
N ILE A 184 0.66 -3.31 13.42
CA ILE A 184 -0.48 -3.65 14.28
C ILE A 184 -1.76 -2.94 13.81
N GLU A 185 -1.68 -1.67 13.41
CA GLU A 185 -2.83 -0.95 12.86
C GLU A 185 -3.21 -1.45 11.46
N ASN A 186 -2.25 -1.75 10.58
CA ASN A 186 -2.50 -2.40 9.29
C ASN A 186 -3.29 -3.70 9.47
N LEU A 187 -2.87 -4.52 10.43
CA LEU A 187 -3.55 -5.77 10.78
C LEU A 187 -4.96 -5.53 11.34
N ARG A 188 -5.13 -4.50 12.18
CA ARG A 188 -6.46 -4.11 12.70
C ARG A 188 -7.41 -3.70 11.56
N GLN A 189 -6.93 -2.92 10.60
CA GLN A 189 -7.71 -2.51 9.43
C GLN A 189 -8.12 -3.70 8.57
N LEU A 190 -7.21 -4.66 8.33
CA LEU A 190 -7.52 -5.93 7.66
C LEU A 190 -8.58 -6.73 8.40
N CYS A 191 -8.52 -6.77 9.73
CA CYS A 191 -9.53 -7.45 10.54
C CYS A 191 -10.90 -6.78 10.46
N VAL A 192 -10.95 -5.44 10.49
CA VAL A 192 -12.19 -4.68 10.26
C VAL A 192 -12.77 -5.03 8.89
N PHE A 193 -11.95 -5.05 7.84
CA PHE A 193 -12.40 -5.44 6.49
C PHE A 193 -12.95 -6.87 6.47
N LYS A 194 -12.23 -7.83 7.07
CA LYS A 194 -12.66 -9.23 7.12
C LYS A 194 -14.05 -9.37 7.74
N VAL A 195 -14.28 -8.77 8.91
CA VAL A 195 -15.58 -8.87 9.59
C VAL A 195 -16.66 -8.06 8.88
N ALA A 196 -16.32 -6.89 8.33
CA ALA A 196 -17.22 -6.13 7.48
C ALA A 196 -17.69 -6.97 6.27
N ASN A 197 -16.77 -7.70 5.64
CA ASN A 197 -17.09 -8.58 4.52
C ASN A 197 -17.95 -9.80 4.94
N GLU A 198 -17.60 -10.48 6.03
CA GLU A 198 -18.40 -11.59 6.61
C GLU A 198 -19.83 -11.14 6.99
N THR A 199 -19.99 -9.89 7.40
CA THR A 199 -21.30 -9.28 7.71
C THR A 199 -21.99 -8.63 6.50
N LYS A 200 -21.44 -8.80 5.29
CA LYS A 200 -21.96 -8.27 4.01
C LYS A 200 -22.05 -6.75 3.96
N LYS A 201 -21.12 -6.07 4.62
CA LYS A 201 -20.99 -4.61 4.66
C LYS A 201 -19.52 -4.18 4.47
N PRO A 202 -18.82 -4.62 3.40
CA PRO A 202 -17.40 -4.32 3.19
C PRO A 202 -17.09 -2.81 3.25
N TRP A 203 -18.06 -1.97 2.86
CA TRP A 203 -17.95 -0.51 2.87
C TRP A 203 -17.69 0.13 4.24
N VAL A 204 -17.88 -0.62 5.33
CA VAL A 204 -17.57 -0.20 6.71
C VAL A 204 -16.06 -0.04 6.92
N TRP A 205 -15.22 -0.74 6.14
CA TRP A 205 -13.78 -0.51 6.18
C TRP A 205 -13.44 0.94 5.85
N TRP A 206 -14.08 1.53 4.82
CA TRP A 206 -13.88 2.94 4.46
C TRP A 206 -14.28 3.89 5.59
N ASP A 207 -15.29 3.53 6.40
CA ASP A 207 -15.65 4.31 7.58
C ASP A 207 -14.55 4.26 8.64
N TYR A 208 -14.04 3.06 8.93
CA TYR A 208 -12.98 2.88 9.92
C TYR A 208 -11.70 3.60 9.55
N VAL A 209 -11.17 3.39 8.34
CA VAL A 209 -9.86 3.95 7.98
C VAL A 209 -9.90 5.48 7.90
N THR A 210 -10.99 6.06 7.41
CA THR A 210 -11.13 7.54 7.38
C THR A 210 -11.31 8.13 8.77
N ASP A 211 -12.14 7.53 9.62
CA ASP A 211 -12.31 8.02 10.99
C ASP A 211 -11.04 7.83 11.83
N PHE A 212 -10.30 6.72 11.63
CA PHE A 212 -9.03 6.48 12.28
C PHE A 212 -7.99 7.52 11.90
N GLN A 213 -7.80 7.80 10.61
CA GLN A 213 -6.88 8.85 10.13
C GLN A 213 -7.20 10.22 10.74
N ILE A 214 -8.48 10.55 10.90
CA ILE A 214 -8.89 11.85 11.46
C ILE A 214 -8.70 11.91 12.98
N ARG A 215 -9.02 10.82 13.70
CA ARG A 215 -9.12 10.84 15.17
C ARG A 215 -7.85 10.36 15.87
N CYS A 216 -7.03 9.57 15.20
CA CYS A 216 -5.87 8.90 15.76
C CYS A 216 -4.52 9.32 15.15
N PRO A 217 -4.27 10.63 14.88
CA PRO A 217 -3.04 11.04 14.21
C PRO A 217 -1.80 10.79 15.06
N MET A 218 -0.69 10.41 14.41
CA MET A 218 0.61 10.22 15.08
C MET A 218 1.13 11.54 15.68
N LYS A 219 0.99 12.67 14.98
CA LYS A 219 1.36 14.04 15.46
C LYS A 219 0.81 14.37 16.85
N GLU A 220 -0.39 13.87 17.16
CA GLU A 220 -1.06 14.12 18.44
C GLU A 220 -0.85 12.99 19.47
N LYS A 221 0.01 12.02 19.17
CA LYS A 221 0.27 10.82 19.99
C LYS A 221 -0.99 10.00 20.25
N LYS A 222 -1.90 9.97 19.28
CA LYS A 222 -3.17 9.23 19.34
C LYS A 222 -3.16 7.94 18.53
N TYR A 223 -2.09 7.66 17.81
CA TYR A 223 -1.92 6.43 17.04
C TYR A 223 -1.68 5.23 17.95
N ASN A 224 -2.75 4.67 18.51
CA ASN A 224 -2.66 3.56 19.45
C ASN A 224 -3.96 2.78 19.53
N LYS A 225 -3.89 1.59 20.14
CA LYS A 225 -5.03 0.70 20.33
C LYS A 225 -6.24 1.39 20.96
N LYS A 226 -6.05 2.22 21.98
CA LYS A 226 -7.17 2.89 22.67
C LYS A 226 -7.95 3.80 21.73
N CYS A 227 -7.26 4.54 20.88
CA CYS A 227 -7.93 5.38 19.89
C CYS A 227 -8.64 4.54 18.83
N ALA A 228 -7.97 3.49 18.33
CA ALA A 228 -8.56 2.55 17.38
C ALA A 228 -9.86 1.90 17.91
N ASP A 229 -9.84 1.45 19.15
CA ASP A 229 -10.99 0.84 19.82
C ASP A 229 -12.14 1.86 19.93
N ALA A 230 -11.86 3.13 20.25
CA ALA A 230 -12.86 4.18 20.30
C ALA A 230 -13.47 4.49 18.91
N VAL A 231 -12.69 4.38 17.83
CA VAL A 231 -13.21 4.48 16.46
C VAL A 231 -14.16 3.33 16.18
N ILE A 232 -13.75 2.08 16.46
CA ILE A 232 -14.58 0.88 16.29
C ILE A 232 -15.90 1.01 17.05
N GLU A 233 -15.85 1.43 18.31
CA GLU A 233 -17.04 1.63 19.15
C GLU A 233 -18.00 2.66 18.54
N SER A 234 -17.46 3.74 17.96
CA SER A 234 -18.27 4.80 17.36
C SER A 234 -18.97 4.38 16.06
N LEU A 235 -18.46 3.35 15.37
CA LEU A 235 -19.07 2.78 14.17
C LEU A 235 -20.18 1.75 14.48
N GLY A 236 -20.39 1.42 15.76
CA GLY A 236 -21.57 0.70 16.26
C GLY A 236 -21.43 -0.83 16.37
N LYS A 237 -22.44 -1.43 17.02
CA LYS A 237 -22.41 -2.82 17.53
C LYS A 237 -22.18 -3.93 16.50
N CYS A 238 -22.36 -3.68 15.20
CA CYS A 238 -22.10 -4.67 14.15
C CYS A 238 -20.60 -5.04 14.04
N ILE A 239 -19.70 -4.19 14.52
CA ILE A 239 -18.24 -4.42 14.51
C ILE A 239 -17.73 -4.99 15.85
N ILE A 240 -18.58 -5.11 16.89
CA ILE A 240 -18.16 -5.65 18.19
C ILE A 240 -17.78 -7.14 18.09
N VAL A 241 -18.33 -7.88 17.13
CA VAL A 241 -17.84 -9.24 16.81
C VAL A 241 -16.41 -9.19 16.26
N ALA A 242 -16.06 -8.14 15.51
CA ALA A 242 -14.69 -7.86 15.10
C ALA A 242 -13.79 -7.51 16.27
N TYR A 243 -14.26 -6.77 17.28
CA TYR A 243 -13.46 -6.47 18.47
C TYR A 243 -12.96 -7.74 19.17
N TYR A 244 -13.83 -8.74 19.34
CA TYR A 244 -13.42 -10.05 19.87
C TYR A 244 -12.53 -10.81 18.87
N ALA A 245 -12.89 -10.87 17.59
CA ALA A 245 -12.06 -11.54 16.57
C ALA A 245 -10.66 -10.93 16.42
N ILE A 246 -10.54 -9.60 16.47
CA ILE A 246 -9.29 -8.82 16.48
C ILE A 246 -8.48 -9.16 17.72
N HIS A 247 -9.11 -9.25 18.89
CA HIS A 247 -8.41 -9.60 20.12
C HIS A 247 -7.86 -11.03 20.07
N TRP A 248 -8.60 -12.01 19.54
CA TRP A 248 -8.13 -13.38 19.35
C TRP A 248 -7.07 -13.50 18.25
N TRP A 249 -7.25 -12.82 17.11
CA TRP A 249 -6.29 -12.87 15.98
C TRP A 249 -4.97 -12.16 16.26
N LEU A 250 -4.99 -11.02 16.97
CA LEU A 250 -3.76 -10.37 17.41
C LEU A 250 -3.01 -11.26 18.40
N VAL A 251 -3.72 -11.94 19.31
CA VAL A 251 -3.13 -12.89 20.27
C VAL A 251 -2.55 -14.12 19.56
N ASP A 252 -3.18 -14.61 18.48
CA ASP A 252 -2.67 -15.73 17.69
C ASP A 252 -1.49 -15.38 16.77
N ILE A 253 -1.30 -14.08 16.44
CA ILE A 253 -0.15 -13.57 15.66
C ILE A 253 1.06 -13.25 16.56
N ASP A 254 0.84 -13.12 17.87
CA ASP A 254 1.87 -12.83 18.88
C ASP A 254 2.66 -14.07 19.37
N PHE A 255 2.61 -15.22 18.68
CA PHE A 255 3.39 -16.44 18.98
C PHE A 255 4.39 -16.83 17.90
#